data_AF-A0A535IJM7-F1
#
_entry.id   AF-A0A535IJM7-F1
#
_cell.length_a   1.000
_cell.length_b   1.000
_cell.length_c   1.000
_cell.angle_alpha   90.00
_cell.angle_beta   90.00
_cell.angle_gamma   90.00
#
_symmetry.space_group_name_H-M   'P 1'
#
loop_
_entity.id
_entity.type
_entity.pdbx_description
1 polymer ?
#
loop_
_entity_poly.entity_id
_entity_poly.type
_entity_poly.pdbx_seq_one_letter_code
_entity_poly.pdbx_strand_id
1 'polypeptide(L)'
;ILTRAFYALRDSLTPVIVSVLQFIFKIALSLILINIAIWGLQWGTFALAFSTSIAGTLEAAVLLWILNQRVGGLQLRLMANFIGRILLASLAMGAGLLILRFVLDFVFVTTHDHALGLGGSLLALIKLSIELFAGIFIYIRVARRLGIEELGPVKRVLDRLKLSWI
;
A
#
# COMPACT_ATOMS: atom_id res chain seq x y z
N ILE A 1 11.66 4.70 8.91
CA ILE A 1 12.49 3.54 9.34
C ILE A 1 13.92 3.69 8.79
N LEU A 2 14.12 3.94 7.50
CA LEU A 2 15.46 4.07 6.90
C LEU A 2 16.28 5.23 7.50
N THR A 3 15.69 6.39 7.76
CA THR A 3 16.39 7.53 8.41
C THR A 3 17.01 7.15 9.76
N ARG A 4 16.34 6.29 10.53
CA ARG A 4 16.86 5.78 11.81
C ARG A 4 18.04 4.81 11.62
N ALA A 5 18.07 4.06 10.52
CA ALA A 5 19.21 3.19 10.20
C ALA A 5 20.46 4.00 9.83
N PHE A 6 20.30 5.11 9.10
CA PHE A 6 21.41 6.04 8.82
C PHE A 6 21.92 6.73 10.09
N TYR A 7 21.04 7.14 11.00
CA TYR A 7 21.45 7.67 12.30
C TYR A 7 22.22 6.65 13.14
N ALA A 8 21.83 5.37 13.11
CA ALA A 8 22.57 4.31 13.78
C ALA A 8 23.99 4.12 13.18
N LEU A 9 24.14 4.38 11.88
CA LEU A 9 25.44 4.38 11.17
C LEU A 9 26.24 5.69 11.36
N ARG A 10 25.80 6.58 12.27
CA ARG A 10 26.37 7.92 12.51
C ARG A 10 26.39 8.83 11.28
N ASP A 11 25.53 8.56 10.29
CA ASP A 11 25.37 9.41 9.10
C ASP A 11 24.03 10.14 9.16
N SER A 12 24.07 11.43 9.45
CA SER A 12 22.88 12.30 9.48
C SER A 12 22.69 13.11 8.19
N LEU A 13 23.74 13.25 7.37
CA LEU A 13 23.71 14.11 6.19
C LEU A 13 23.02 13.44 5.01
N THR A 14 23.33 12.16 4.79
CA THR A 14 22.76 11.37 3.70
C THR A 14 21.23 11.35 3.71
N PRO A 15 20.54 11.02 4.82
CA PRO A 15 19.08 11.01 4.84
C PRO A 15 18.48 12.42 4.61
N VAL A 16 19.13 13.47 5.13
CA VAL A 16 18.64 14.84 4.98
C VAL A 16 18.73 15.31 3.54
N ILE A 17 19.87 15.09 2.87
CA ILE A 17 20.06 15.48 1.46
C ILE A 17 19.03 14.79 0.57
N VAL A 18 18.81 13.49 0.79
CA VAL A 18 17.83 12.72 0.00
C VAL A 18 16.40 13.20 0.25
N SER A 19 16.03 13.54 1.49
CA SER A 19 14.72 14.12 1.78
C SER A 19 14.53 15.52 1.17
N VAL A 20 15.57 16.36 1.16
CA VAL A 20 15.51 17.67 0.47
C VAL A 20 15.33 17.49 -1.04
N LEU A 21 16.09 16.58 -1.65
CA LEU A 21 15.98 16.29 -3.07
C LEU A 21 14.61 15.69 -3.42
N GLN A 22 14.07 14.82 -2.57
CA GLN A 22 12.70 14.31 -2.67
C GLN A 22 11.68 15.43 -2.64
N PHE A 23 11.85 16.41 -1.74
CA PHE A 23 10.90 17.51 -1.60
C PHE A 23 10.88 18.39 -2.84
N ILE A 24 12.06 18.73 -3.37
CA ILE A 24 12.21 19.46 -4.63
C ILE A 24 11.59 18.67 -5.79
N PHE A 25 11.92 17.38 -5.89
CA PHE A 25 11.40 16.50 -6.95
C PHE A 25 9.87 16.39 -6.90
N LYS A 26 9.30 16.22 -5.70
CA LYS A 26 7.85 16.16 -5.49
C LYS A 26 7.17 17.44 -5.96
N ILE A 27 7.69 18.61 -5.58
CA ILE A 27 7.12 19.91 -5.97
C ILE A 27 7.20 20.07 -7.49
N ALA A 28 8.37 19.80 -8.08
CA ALA A 28 8.54 19.86 -9.53
C ALA A 28 7.56 18.93 -10.24
N LEU A 29 7.47 17.67 -9.81
CA LEU A 29 6.57 16.69 -10.39
C LEU A 29 5.09 17.08 -10.23
N SER A 30 4.72 17.65 -9.09
CA SER A 30 3.37 18.16 -8.87
C SER A 30 3.03 19.31 -9.82
N LEU A 31 3.94 20.27 -10.00
CA LEU A 31 3.72 21.42 -10.89
C LEU A 31 3.63 20.96 -12.35
N ILE A 32 4.50 20.04 -12.75
CA ILE A 32 4.48 19.43 -14.09
C ILE A 32 3.15 18.69 -14.31
N LEU A 33 2.69 17.86 -13.36
CA LEU A 33 1.42 17.15 -13.51
C LEU A 33 0.22 18.08 -13.54
N ILE A 34 0.21 19.15 -12.74
CA ILE A 34 -0.87 20.15 -12.77
C ILE A 34 -0.91 20.86 -14.13
N ASN A 35 0.25 21.17 -14.71
CA ASN A 35 0.33 21.84 -16.02
C ASN A 35 0.00 20.91 -17.19
N ILE A 36 0.41 19.63 -17.12
CA ILE A 36 0.11 18.59 -18.11
C ILE A 36 -1.32 18.06 -17.99
N ALA A 37 -1.96 18.16 -16.82
CA ALA A 37 -3.34 17.79 -16.63
C ALA A 37 -4.25 18.74 -17.43
N ILE A 38 -4.43 18.40 -18.70
CA ILE A 38 -5.29 19.03 -19.72
C ILE A 38 -6.76 19.20 -19.24
N TRP A 39 -7.14 18.56 -18.13
CA TRP A 39 -8.49 18.45 -17.59
C TRP A 39 -8.75 19.32 -16.35
N GLY A 40 -8.28 20.57 -16.34
CA GLY A 40 -8.73 21.59 -15.40
C GLY A 40 -8.34 21.42 -13.92
N LEU A 41 -8.59 22.47 -13.15
CA LEU A 41 -8.11 22.67 -11.77
C LEU A 41 -8.59 21.59 -10.77
N GLN A 42 -9.64 20.84 -11.11
CA GLN A 42 -10.22 19.76 -10.29
C GLN A 42 -9.28 18.56 -10.14
N TRP A 43 -8.37 18.34 -11.09
CA TRP A 43 -7.38 17.26 -11.03
C TRP A 43 -6.11 17.63 -10.24
N GLY A 44 -6.01 18.86 -9.75
CA GLY A 44 -4.85 19.32 -8.99
C GLY A 44 -4.59 18.51 -7.71
N THR A 45 -5.65 18.08 -7.03
CA THR A 45 -5.54 17.21 -5.83
C THR A 45 -5.03 15.82 -6.17
N PHE A 46 -5.44 15.25 -7.30
CA PHE A 46 -4.93 13.97 -7.79
C PHE A 46 -3.45 14.08 -8.19
N ALA A 47 -3.09 15.14 -8.92
CA ALA A 47 -1.70 15.42 -9.29
C ALA A 47 -0.78 15.53 -8.06
N LEU A 48 -1.23 16.23 -7.02
CA LEU A 48 -0.52 16.35 -5.75
C LEU A 48 -0.36 14.99 -5.07
N ALA A 49 -1.43 14.21 -4.92
CA ALA A 49 -1.40 12.89 -4.28
C ALA A 49 -0.48 11.91 -5.03
N PHE A 50 -0.53 11.93 -6.36
CA PHE A 50 0.30 11.09 -7.22
C PHE A 50 1.78 11.47 -7.12
N SER A 51 2.09 12.77 -7.18
CA SER A 51 3.47 13.25 -7.01
C SER A 51 4.05 12.86 -5.65
N THR A 52 3.28 13.00 -4.57
CA THR A 52 3.66 12.56 -3.21
C THR A 52 4.00 11.08 -3.17
N SER A 53 3.16 10.24 -3.78
CA SER A 53 3.33 8.79 -3.74
C SER A 53 4.57 8.35 -4.51
N ILE A 54 4.80 8.93 -5.69
CA ILE A 54 6.01 8.66 -6.48
C ILE A 54 7.25 9.14 -5.75
N ALA A 55 7.25 10.39 -5.27
CA ALA A 55 8.41 10.98 -4.62
C ALA A 55 8.80 10.20 -3.36
N GLY A 56 7.84 9.80 -2.54
CA GLY A 56 8.08 8.97 -1.35
C GLY A 56 8.60 7.56 -1.70
N THR A 57 8.08 6.94 -2.76
CA THR A 57 8.55 5.63 -3.23
C THR A 57 9.99 5.72 -3.74
N LEU A 58 10.32 6.76 -4.49
CA LEU A 58 11.68 7.00 -4.98
C LEU A 58 12.65 7.30 -3.84
N GLU A 59 12.25 8.10 -2.85
CA GLU A 59 13.07 8.39 -1.66
C GLU A 59 13.40 7.11 -0.89
N ALA A 60 12.39 6.28 -0.65
CA ALA A 60 12.59 4.98 -0.01
C ALA A 60 13.54 4.10 -0.82
N ALA A 61 13.40 4.05 -2.15
CA ALA A 61 14.27 3.27 -3.03
C ALA A 61 15.72 3.78 -3.05
N VAL A 62 15.92 5.09 -3.14
CA VAL A 62 17.25 5.74 -3.14
C VAL A 62 17.94 5.51 -1.80
N LEU A 63 17.25 5.74 -0.68
CA LEU A 63 17.80 5.49 0.65
C LEU A 63 18.15 4.02 0.84
N LEU A 64 17.31 3.10 0.37
CA LEU A 64 17.58 1.66 0.44
C LEU A 64 18.82 1.29 -0.37
N TRP A 65 18.97 1.87 -1.56
CA TRP A 65 20.13 1.63 -2.42
C TRP A 65 21.43 2.16 -1.81
N ILE A 66 21.42 3.39 -1.28
CA ILE A 66 22.59 3.96 -0.60
C ILE A 66 22.94 3.15 0.66
N LEU A 67 21.92 2.72 1.42
CA LEU A 67 22.13 1.88 2.59
C LEU A 67 22.74 0.52 2.20
N ASN A 68 22.30 -0.07 1.09
CA ASN A 68 22.88 -1.30 0.58
C ASN A 68 24.37 -1.14 0.24
N GLN A 69 24.74 -0.05 -0.43
CA GLN A 69 26.14 0.20 -0.78
C GLN A 69 27.01 0.40 0.47
N ARG A 70 26.49 1.05 1.51
CA ARG A 70 27.24 1.34 2.74
C ARG A 70 27.35 0.15 3.69
N VAL A 71 26.30 -0.65 3.81
CA VAL A 71 26.28 -1.82 4.72
C VAL A 71 26.83 -3.08 4.06
N GLY A 72 26.80 -3.17 2.72
CA GLY A 72 27.51 -4.21 1.97
C GLY A 72 27.06 -5.64 2.25
N GLY A 73 25.77 -5.86 2.54
CA GLY A 73 25.26 -7.18 2.93
C GLY A 73 23.74 -7.32 2.97
N LEU A 74 22.99 -6.39 2.38
CA LEU A 74 21.53 -6.58 2.29
C LEU A 74 21.23 -7.68 1.29
N GLN A 75 20.44 -8.66 1.70
CA GLN A 75 19.93 -9.73 0.84
C GLN A 75 18.84 -9.18 -0.09
N LEU A 76 19.22 -8.26 -0.98
CA LEU A 76 18.34 -7.58 -1.94
C LEU A 76 17.49 -8.58 -2.73
N ARG A 77 18.06 -9.73 -3.10
CA ARG A 77 17.33 -10.79 -3.82
C ARG A 77 16.21 -11.40 -2.97
N LEU A 78 16.43 -11.59 -1.68
CA LEU A 78 15.44 -12.13 -0.76
C LEU A 78 14.35 -11.08 -0.47
N MET A 79 14.74 -9.81 -0.29
CA MET A 79 13.80 -8.69 -0.17
C MET A 79 12.95 -8.50 -1.43
N ALA A 80 13.54 -8.57 -2.63
CA ALA A 80 12.81 -8.44 -3.88
C ALA A 80 11.81 -9.60 -4.08
N ASN A 81 12.21 -10.83 -3.74
CA ASN A 81 11.31 -11.98 -3.77
C ASN A 81 10.16 -11.82 -2.77
N PHE A 82 10.43 -11.30 -1.57
CA PHE A 82 9.43 -10.98 -0.57
C PHE A 82 8.44 -9.91 -1.05
N ILE A 83 8.94 -8.79 -1.59
CA ILE A 83 8.12 -7.73 -2.19
C ILE A 83 7.26 -8.30 -3.32
N GLY A 84 7.83 -9.14 -4.19
CA GLY A 84 7.10 -9.81 -5.27
C GLY A 84 5.95 -10.69 -4.76
N ARG A 85 6.19 -11.49 -3.72
CA ARG A 85 5.14 -12.31 -3.09
C ARG A 85 4.04 -11.46 -2.47
N ILE A 86 4.38 -10.34 -1.82
CA ILE A 86 3.39 -9.41 -1.27
C ILE A 86 2.57 -8.77 -2.40
N LEU A 87 3.21 -8.31 -3.46
CA LEU A 87 2.52 -7.74 -4.61
C LEU A 87 1.55 -8.75 -5.25
N LEU A 88 1.97 -10.01 -5.40
CA LEU A 88 1.10 -11.08 -5.90
C LEU A 88 -0.08 -11.35 -4.95
N ALA A 89 0.15 -11.36 -3.64
CA ALA A 89 -0.93 -11.51 -2.65
C ALA A 89 -1.93 -10.35 -2.72
N SER A 90 -1.44 -9.12 -2.82
CA SER A 90 -2.26 -7.91 -2.94
C SER A 90 -3.05 -7.88 -4.26
N LEU A 91 -2.45 -8.31 -5.37
CA LEU A 91 -3.14 -8.44 -6.65
C LEU A 91 -4.25 -9.50 -6.60
N ALA A 92 -3.98 -10.66 -5.99
CA ALA A 92 -4.98 -11.71 -5.81
C ALA A 92 -6.14 -11.26 -4.90
N MET A 93 -5.83 -10.52 -3.83
CA MET A 93 -6.84 -9.87 -2.98
C MET A 93 -7.67 -8.87 -3.79
N GLY A 94 -7.03 -8.01 -4.57
CA GLY A 94 -7.72 -7.04 -5.43
C GLY A 94 -8.66 -7.71 -6.43
N ALA A 95 -8.19 -8.75 -7.12
CA ALA A 95 -9.01 -9.52 -8.04
C ALA A 95 -10.18 -10.22 -7.32
N GLY A 96 -9.94 -10.81 -6.14
CA GLY A 96 -10.97 -11.44 -5.34
C GLY A 96 -12.04 -10.45 -4.86
N LEU A 97 -11.64 -9.24 -4.49
CA LEU A 97 -12.57 -8.16 -4.12
C LEU A 97 -13.34 -7.62 -5.32
N LEU A 98 -12.74 -7.55 -6.51
CA LEU A 98 -13.45 -7.17 -7.74
C LEU A 98 -14.54 -8.19 -8.07
N ILE A 99 -14.24 -9.49 -7.96
CA ILE A 99 -15.22 -10.56 -8.14
C ILE A 99 -16.31 -10.47 -7.08
N LEU A 100 -15.93 -10.25 -5.80
CA LEU A 100 -16.90 -10.11 -4.73
C LEU A 100 -17.81 -8.90 -4.93
N ARG A 101 -17.27 -7.75 -5.35
CA ARG A 101 -18.05 -6.58 -5.72
C ARG A 101 -18.99 -6.87 -6.87
N PHE A 102 -18.53 -7.55 -7.91
CA PHE A 102 -19.37 -7.92 -9.05
C PHE A 102 -20.54 -8.84 -8.64
N VAL A 103 -20.28 -9.82 -7.78
CA VAL A 103 -21.32 -10.70 -7.21
C VAL A 103 -22.27 -9.92 -6.29
N LEU A 104 -21.73 -9.00 -5.49
CA LEU A 104 -22.53 -8.24 -4.52
C LEU A 104 -23.39 -7.17 -5.20
N ASP A 105 -22.92 -6.57 -6.29
CA ASP A 105 -23.70 -5.67 -7.14
C ASP A 105 -24.78 -6.43 -7.95
N PHE A 106 -24.55 -7.72 -8.26
CA PHE A 106 -25.56 -8.58 -8.88
C PHE A 106 -26.67 -9.00 -7.90
N VAL A 107 -26.36 -9.18 -6.61
CA VAL A 107 -27.32 -9.60 -5.58
C VAL A 107 -28.00 -8.42 -4.88
N PHE A 108 -27.31 -7.29 -4.69
CA PHE A 108 -27.85 -6.06 -4.12
C PHE A 108 -27.83 -4.95 -5.17
N VAL A 109 -28.94 -4.81 -5.91
CA VAL A 109 -29.21 -3.62 -6.73
C VAL A 109 -29.44 -2.44 -5.80
N THR A 110 -28.35 -1.78 -5.38
CA THR A 110 -28.39 -0.52 -4.61
C THR A 110 -27.46 0.52 -5.24
N THR A 111 -27.16 0.37 -6.52
CA THR A 111 -26.29 1.30 -7.28
C THR A 111 -27.08 2.44 -7.94
N HIS A 112 -28.41 2.46 -7.87
CA HIS A 112 -29.22 3.51 -8.52
C HIS A 112 -29.79 4.59 -7.60
N ASP A 113 -29.91 4.38 -6.28
CA ASP A 113 -30.44 5.44 -5.41
C ASP A 113 -29.32 6.21 -4.71
N HIS A 114 -29.03 7.39 -5.26
CA HIS A 114 -28.38 8.50 -4.55
C HIS A 114 -29.28 9.04 -3.41
N ALA A 115 -29.87 8.15 -2.61
CA ALA A 115 -30.60 8.53 -1.41
C ALA A 115 -29.60 8.52 -0.24
N LEU A 116 -28.89 9.64 -0.09
CA LEU A 116 -28.10 10.00 1.10
C LEU A 116 -29.04 10.18 2.32
N GLY A 117 -29.68 9.10 2.76
CA GLY A 117 -30.38 8.99 4.03
C GLY A 117 -29.55 8.18 5.04
N LEU A 118 -29.86 8.32 6.34
CA LEU A 118 -29.23 7.56 7.42
C LEU A 118 -29.27 6.03 7.20
N GLY A 119 -30.29 5.53 6.51
CA GLY A 119 -30.39 4.11 6.16
C GLY A 119 -29.37 3.66 5.10
N GLY A 120 -29.12 4.49 4.08
CA GLY A 120 -28.18 4.18 2.99
C GLY A 120 -26.73 4.18 3.45
N SER A 121 -26.36 5.09 4.36
CA SER A 121 -25.02 5.12 4.95
C SER A 121 -24.75 3.92 5.87
N LEU A 122 -25.74 3.45 6.63
CA LEU A 122 -25.63 2.22 7.44
C LEU A 122 -25.45 0.98 6.57
N LEU A 123 -26.21 0.85 5.49
CA LEU A 123 -26.05 -0.24 4.51
C LEU A 123 -24.67 -0.18 3.83
N ALA A 124 -24.19 1.01 3.47
CA ALA A 124 -22.85 1.18 2.91
C ALA A 124 -21.76 0.76 3.91
N LEU A 125 -21.91 1.09 5.20
CA LEU A 125 -20.99 0.65 6.26
C LEU A 125 -20.98 -0.87 6.43
N ILE A 126 -22.14 -1.52 6.37
CA ILE A 126 -22.24 -2.99 6.43
C ILE A 126 -21.57 -3.61 5.21
N LYS A 127 -21.84 -3.10 4.00
CA LYS A 127 -21.19 -3.56 2.76
C LYS A 127 -19.67 -3.41 2.83
N LEU A 128 -19.18 -2.25 3.25
CA LEU A 128 -17.74 -2.00 3.43
C LEU A 128 -17.13 -2.91 4.49
N SER A 129 -17.85 -3.20 5.57
CA SER A 129 -17.38 -4.13 6.61
C SER A 129 -17.20 -5.52 6.03
N ILE A 130 -18.18 -6.02 5.27
CA ILE A 130 -18.11 -7.34 4.60
C ILE A 130 -16.96 -7.37 3.59
N GLU A 131 -16.81 -6.32 2.76
CA GLU A 131 -15.69 -6.19 1.81
C GLU A 131 -14.34 -6.21 2.54
N LEU A 132 -14.23 -5.51 3.68
CA LEU A 132 -13.01 -5.48 4.48
C LEU A 132 -12.68 -6.87 5.04
N PHE A 133 -13.65 -7.55 5.65
CA PHE A 133 -13.45 -8.89 6.21
C PHE A 133 -13.08 -9.91 5.13
N ALA A 134 -13.78 -9.88 3.99
CA ALA A 134 -13.48 -10.76 2.87
C ALA A 134 -12.10 -10.47 2.26
N GLY A 135 -11.72 -9.20 2.12
CA GLY A 135 -10.41 -8.79 1.63
C GLY A 135 -9.28 -9.28 2.54
N ILE A 136 -9.43 -9.09 3.85
CA ILE A 136 -8.49 -9.61 4.85
C ILE A 136 -8.39 -11.13 4.75
N PHE A 137 -9.51 -11.83 4.64
CA PHE A 137 -9.53 -13.29 4.53
C PHE A 137 -8.79 -13.79 3.28
N ILE A 138 -9.06 -13.20 2.12
CA ILE A 138 -8.40 -13.55 0.85
C ILE A 138 -6.90 -13.24 0.93
N TYR A 139 -6.53 -12.06 1.43
CA TYR A 139 -5.13 -11.68 1.58
C TYR A 139 -4.36 -12.65 2.46
N ILE A 140 -4.88 -12.99 3.65
CA ILE A 140 -4.22 -13.92 4.56
C ILE A 140 -4.11 -15.32 3.91
N ARG A 141 -5.16 -15.78 3.23
CA ARG A 141 -5.17 -17.10 2.57
C ARG A 141 -4.12 -17.19 1.47
N VAL A 142 -4.01 -16.16 0.63
CA VAL A 142 -3.02 -16.11 -0.46
C VAL A 142 -1.61 -15.90 0.08
N ALA A 143 -1.43 -15.01 1.06
CA ALA A 143 -0.13 -14.77 1.71
C ALA A 143 0.44 -16.04 2.36
N ARG A 144 -0.43 -16.88 2.98
CA ARG A 144 -0.02 -18.20 3.48
C ARG A 144 0.35 -19.18 2.38
N ARG A 145 -0.40 -19.21 1.27
CA ARG A 145 -0.08 -20.07 0.11
C ARG A 145 1.26 -19.70 -0.55
N LEU A 146 1.62 -18.42 -0.52
CA LEU A 146 2.89 -17.92 -1.04
C LEU A 146 4.07 -18.10 -0.09
N GLY A 147 3.86 -18.71 1.09
CA GLY A 147 4.94 -19.04 2.03
C GLY A 147 5.73 -17.79 2.44
N ILE A 148 5.04 -16.68 2.72
CA ILE A 148 5.68 -15.46 3.23
C ILE A 148 6.07 -15.73 4.69
N GLU A 149 7.33 -16.15 4.90
CA GLU A 149 7.88 -16.60 6.19
C GLU A 149 7.87 -15.52 7.29
N GLU A 150 7.70 -14.24 6.93
CA GLU A 150 7.57 -13.16 7.92
C GLU A 150 6.22 -13.11 8.63
N LEU A 151 5.31 -14.06 8.39
CA LEU A 151 4.14 -14.27 9.26
C LEU A 151 4.54 -14.78 10.65
N GLY A 152 5.81 -14.95 11.00
CA GLY A 152 6.24 -15.35 12.36
C GLY A 152 5.55 -14.60 13.52
N PRO A 153 5.31 -13.27 13.44
CA PRO A 153 4.53 -12.54 14.45
C PRO A 153 3.01 -12.78 14.33
N VAL A 154 2.46 -12.80 13.10
CA VAL A 154 1.03 -13.00 12.85
C VAL A 154 0.58 -14.41 13.22
N LYS A 155 1.38 -15.43 12.86
CA LYS A 155 1.22 -16.83 13.26
C LYS A 155 1.23 -16.96 14.77
N ARG A 156 2.14 -16.28 15.48
CA ARG A 156 2.16 -16.25 16.96
C ARG A 156 0.88 -15.66 17.55
N VAL A 157 0.28 -14.65 16.92
CA VAL A 157 -0.99 -14.06 17.37
C VAL A 157 -2.17 -14.97 17.02
N LEU A 158 -2.20 -15.57 15.83
CA LEU A 158 -3.23 -16.53 15.40
C LEU A 158 -3.22 -17.81 16.25
N ASP A 159 -2.04 -18.32 16.59
CA ASP A 159 -1.84 -19.48 17.45
C ASP A 159 -2.29 -19.18 18.89
N ARG A 160 -2.03 -17.95 19.39
CA ARG A 160 -2.55 -17.50 20.69
C ARG A 160 -4.08 -17.40 20.72
N LEU A 161 -4.70 -17.06 19.60
CA LEU A 161 -6.16 -16.98 19.46
C LEU A 161 -6.81 -18.32 19.10
N LYS A 162 -6.06 -19.43 19.05
CA LYS A 162 -6.55 -20.77 18.63
C LYS A 162 -7.24 -20.77 17.26
N LEU A 163 -6.92 -19.79 16.42
CA LEU A 163 -7.49 -19.61 15.08
C LEU A 163 -6.54 -20.13 13.99
N SER A 164 -5.69 -21.09 14.34
CA SER A 164 -4.70 -21.70 13.43
C SER A 164 -5.34 -22.43 12.23
N TRP A 165 -6.66 -22.62 12.24
CA TRP A 165 -7.42 -23.27 11.17
C TRP A 165 -7.96 -22.30 10.09
N ILE A 166 -8.05 -20.99 10.41
CA ILE A 166 -8.39 -19.96 9.41
C ILE A 166 -7.14 -19.65 8.65
#